data_AF-A0A7J4VF53-F1
#
_entry.id   AF-A0A7J4VF53-F1
#
_cell.length_a   1.000
_cell.length_b   1.000
_cell.length_c   1.000
_cell.angle_alpha   90.00
_cell.angle_beta   90.00
_cell.angle_gamma   90.00
#
_symmetry.space_group_name_H-M   'P 1'
#
loop_
_entity.id
_entity.type
_entity.pdbx_description
1 polymer ?
#
loop_
_entity_poly.entity_id
_entity_poly.type
_entity_poly.pdbx_seq_one_letter_code
_entity_poly.pdbx_strand_id
1 'polypeptide(L)'
;MNEAYNLLVNEKEKFLHFFKHRFPVFHNSNVFYRDIEYSVRYYLESRNVKLNTNTLIKVTGELIRYFETNTIFVYMSPKTWMINYPEFVTAPPVVETEAGVTK
;
A
#
# COMPACT_ATOMS: atom_id res chain seq x y z
N MET A 1 10.02 -20.58 -2.38
CA MET A 1 9.60 -19.18 -2.17
C MET A 1 9.37 -18.55 -3.54
N ASN A 2 8.31 -17.78 -3.75
CA ASN A 2 7.99 -17.19 -5.05
C ASN A 2 8.91 -16.00 -5.35
N GLU A 3 9.60 -15.98 -6.49
CA GLU A 3 10.50 -14.90 -6.90
C GLU A 3 9.80 -13.53 -6.94
N ALA A 4 8.53 -13.49 -7.35
CA ALA A 4 7.75 -12.27 -7.39
C ALA A 4 7.51 -11.68 -5.98
N TYR A 5 7.27 -12.55 -4.98
CA TYR A 5 7.15 -12.12 -3.59
C TYR A 5 8.47 -11.54 -3.07
N ASN A 6 9.59 -12.22 -3.35
CA ASN A 6 10.91 -11.75 -2.93
C ASN A 6 11.24 -10.38 -3.54
N LEU A 7 10.91 -10.16 -4.81
CA LEU A 7 11.07 -8.87 -5.47
C LEU A 7 10.28 -7.77 -4.74
N LEU A 8 9.01 -8.00 -4.42
CA LEU A 8 8.16 -7.03 -3.73
C LEU A 8 8.69 -6.67 -2.34
N VAL A 9 9.16 -7.67 -1.58
CA VAL A 9 9.74 -7.45 -0.24
C VAL A 9 11.06 -6.68 -0.31
N ASN A 10 11.95 -7.07 -1.23
CA ASN A 10 13.24 -6.40 -1.41
C ASN A 10 13.08 -4.96 -1.88
N GLU A 11 12.03 -4.68 -2.67
CA GLU A 11 11.72 -3.34 -3.18
C GLU A 11 10.55 -2.67 -2.46
N LYS A 12 10.25 -3.06 -1.21
CA LYS A 12 9.03 -2.62 -0.50
C LYS A 12 8.80 -1.11 -0.53
N GLU A 13 9.84 -0.30 -0.40
CA GLU A 13 9.73 1.17 -0.46
C GLU A 13 9.27 1.66 -1.82
N LYS A 14 9.92 1.16 -2.88
CA LYS A 14 9.55 1.50 -4.26
C LYS A 14 8.14 1.03 -4.57
N PHE A 15 7.75 -0.14 -4.06
CA PHE A 15 6.39 -0.66 -4.20
C PHE A 15 5.37 0.24 -3.48
N LEU A 16 5.63 0.62 -2.23
CA LEU A 16 4.73 1.49 -1.46
C LEU A 16 4.56 2.85 -2.14
N HIS A 17 5.66 3.47 -2.60
CA HIS A 17 5.56 4.71 -3.36
C HIS A 17 4.79 4.53 -4.67
N PHE A 18 5.03 3.44 -5.41
CA PHE A 18 4.24 3.13 -6.61
C PHE A 18 2.75 2.98 -6.30
N PHE A 19 2.43 2.27 -5.21
CA PHE A 19 1.06 2.09 -4.75
C PHE A 19 0.38 3.43 -4.47
N LYS A 20 1.05 4.32 -3.72
CA LYS A 20 0.58 5.69 -3.43
C LYS A 20 0.42 6.56 -4.68
N HIS A 21 1.28 6.42 -5.69
CA HIS A 21 1.12 7.19 -6.93
C HIS A 21 -0.08 6.74 -7.76
N ARG A 22 -0.49 5.48 -7.60
CA ARG A 22 -1.55 4.88 -8.40
C ARG A 22 -2.92 4.95 -7.74
N PHE A 23 -2.97 4.96 -6.41
CA PHE A 23 -4.18 5.01 -5.60
C PHE A 23 -4.06 6.10 -4.55
N PRO A 24 -5.15 6.77 -4.14
CA PRO A 24 -5.12 7.85 -3.15
C PRO A 24 -4.86 7.31 -1.74
N VAL A 25 -3.62 6.89 -1.48
CA VAL A 25 -3.16 6.29 -0.23
C VAL A 25 -2.39 7.33 0.56
N PHE A 26 -2.85 7.60 1.78
CA PHE A 26 -2.24 8.53 2.72
C PHE A 26 -2.03 7.85 4.07
N HIS A 27 -1.19 8.41 4.92
CA HIS A 27 -0.96 7.84 6.26
C HIS A 27 -2.30 7.71 7.01
N ASN A 28 -2.54 6.52 7.59
CA ASN A 28 -3.78 6.11 8.26
C ASN A 28 -5.04 6.07 7.37
N SER A 29 -4.88 6.06 6.04
CA SER A 29 -6.00 5.79 5.13
C SER A 29 -6.33 4.31 5.07
N ASN A 30 -7.57 3.99 4.68
CA ASN A 30 -7.92 2.63 4.31
C ASN A 30 -7.24 2.23 2.98
N VAL A 31 -6.90 0.96 2.87
CA VAL A 31 -6.42 0.30 1.66
C VAL A 31 -7.21 -1.00 1.48
N PHE A 32 -7.69 -1.23 0.26
CA PHE A 32 -8.54 -2.38 -0.05
C PHE A 32 -7.74 -3.47 -0.77
N TYR A 33 -8.12 -4.74 -0.55
CA TYR A 33 -7.44 -5.89 -1.15
C TYR A 33 -7.22 -5.74 -2.66
N ARG A 34 -8.23 -5.22 -3.36
CA ARG A 34 -8.20 -5.10 -4.81
C ARG A 34 -7.23 -4.02 -5.30
N ASP A 35 -7.09 -2.92 -4.55
CA ASP A 35 -6.10 -1.89 -4.87
C ASP A 35 -4.68 -2.43 -4.66
N ILE A 36 -4.49 -3.25 -3.62
CA ILE A 36 -3.24 -3.95 -3.36
C ILE A 36 -2.95 -4.97 -4.47
N GLU A 37 -3.92 -5.84 -4.82
CA GLU A 37 -3.78 -6.87 -5.87
C GLU A 37 -3.44 -6.25 -7.23
N TYR A 38 -4.14 -5.18 -7.62
CA TYR A 38 -3.83 -4.47 -8.86
C TYR A 38 -2.46 -3.80 -8.79
N SER A 39 -2.08 -3.21 -7.66
CA SER A 39 -0.74 -2.62 -7.49
C SER A 39 0.35 -3.67 -7.62
N VAL A 40 0.18 -4.84 -7.00
CA VAL A 40 1.10 -5.98 -7.13
C VAL A 40 1.23 -6.38 -8.60
N ARG A 41 0.10 -6.55 -9.31
CA ARG A 41 0.12 -6.89 -10.74
C ARG A 41 0.89 -5.86 -11.55
N TYR A 42 0.49 -4.59 -11.47
CA TYR A 42 1.10 -3.54 -12.29
C TYR A 42 2.56 -3.28 -11.95
N TYR A 43 2.93 -3.39 -10.67
CA TYR A 43 4.32 -3.24 -10.25
C TYR A 43 5.18 -4.34 -10.86
N LEU A 44 4.76 -5.61 -10.74
CA LEU A 44 5.48 -6.75 -11.30
C LEU A 44 5.54 -6.71 -12.83
N GLU A 45 4.44 -6.35 -13.49
CA GLU A 45 4.39 -6.22 -14.95
C GLU A 45 5.38 -5.18 -15.46
N SER A 46 5.55 -4.06 -14.75
CA SER A 46 6.55 -3.05 -15.13
C SER A 46 8.00 -3.48 -14.84
N ARG A 47 8.21 -4.64 -14.19
CA ARG A 47 9.50 -5.33 -14.05
C ARG A 47 9.58 -6.56 -14.97
N ASN A 48 8.70 -6.63 -15.98
CA ASN A 48 8.58 -7.75 -16.92
C ASN A 48 8.20 -9.10 -16.26
N VAL A 49 7.63 -9.07 -15.06
CA VAL A 49 7.13 -10.26 -14.35
C VAL A 49 5.62 -10.36 -14.51
N LYS A 50 5.16 -11.32 -15.31
CA LYS A 50 3.72 -11.58 -15.52
C LYS A 50 3.28 -12.79 -14.70
N LEU A 51 2.26 -12.60 -13.87
CA LEU A 51 1.66 -13.67 -13.08
C LEU A 51 0.28 -14.06 -13.64
N ASN A 52 -0.05 -15.35 -13.58
CA ASN A 52 -1.44 -15.77 -13.73
C ASN A 52 -2.25 -15.40 -12.47
N THR A 53 -3.57 -15.43 -12.58
CA THR A 53 -4.50 -15.03 -11.52
C THR A 53 -4.27 -15.78 -10.21
N ASN A 54 -4.10 -17.11 -10.27
CA ASN A 54 -3.93 -17.93 -9.07
C ASN A 54 -2.64 -17.59 -8.32
N THR A 55 -1.55 -17.36 -9.06
CA THR A 55 -0.27 -16.96 -8.47
C THR A 55 -0.33 -15.55 -7.90
N LEU A 56 -1.02 -14.62 -8.59
CA LEU A 56 -1.18 -13.25 -8.12
C LEU A 56 -1.92 -13.18 -6.78
N ILE A 57 -3.02 -13.91 -6.63
CA ILE A 57 -3.79 -13.97 -5.37
C ILE A 57 -2.91 -14.45 -4.22
N LYS A 58 -2.12 -15.51 -4.46
CA LYS A 58 -1.18 -16.05 -3.48
C LYS A 58 -0.11 -15.04 -3.07
N VAL A 59 0.57 -14.43 -4.06
CA VAL A 59 1.61 -13.42 -3.82
C VAL A 59 1.06 -12.20 -3.10
N THR A 60 -0.14 -11.74 -3.47
CA THR A 60 -0.81 -10.61 -2.82
C THR A 60 -1.09 -10.93 -1.35
N GLY A 61 -1.62 -12.13 -1.06
CA GLY A 61 -1.86 -12.56 0.31
C GLY A 61 -0.58 -12.70 1.14
N GLU A 62 0.51 -13.18 0.53
CA GLU A 62 1.82 -13.24 1.17
C GLU A 62 2.38 -11.84 1.49
N LEU A 63 2.29 -10.91 0.55
CA LEU A 63 2.74 -9.53 0.75
C LEU A 63 1.94 -8.81 1.84
N ILE A 64 0.62 -8.99 1.87
CA ILE A 64 -0.24 -8.42 2.91
C ILE A 64 0.19 -8.94 4.29
N ARG A 65 0.38 -10.26 4.45
CA ARG A 65 0.87 -10.83 5.72
C ARG A 65 2.23 -10.28 6.13
N TYR A 66 3.12 -10.07 5.16
CA TYR A 66 4.41 -9.44 5.41
C TYR A 66 4.22 -8.00 5.92
N PHE A 67 3.37 -7.20 5.29
CA PHE A 67 3.10 -5.82 5.74
C PHE A 67 2.36 -5.75 7.07
N GLU A 68 1.47 -6.68 7.38
CA GLU A 68 0.85 -6.80 8.71
C GLU A 68 1.90 -7.09 9.79
N THR A 69 2.77 -8.08 9.54
CA THR A 69 3.84 -8.46 10.47
C THR A 69 4.82 -7.32 10.73
N ASN A 70 5.06 -6.46 9.74
CA ASN A 70 5.94 -5.30 9.85
C ASN A 70 5.19 -3.99 10.20
N THR A 71 3.95 -4.10 10.68
CA THR A 71 3.10 -2.98 11.12
C THR A 71 2.86 -1.87 10.09
N ILE A 72 3.08 -2.17 8.79
CA ILE A 72 2.79 -1.28 7.66
C ILE A 72 1.31 -1.30 7.33
N PHE A 73 0.67 -2.48 7.38
CA PHE A 73 -0.78 -2.63 7.29
C PHE A 73 -1.35 -3.04 8.65
N VAL A 74 -2.39 -2.36 9.09
CA VAL A 74 -3.15 -2.71 10.28
C VAL A 74 -4.48 -3.27 9.84
N TYR A 75 -4.78 -4.50 10.23
CA TYR A 75 -6.04 -5.15 9.87
C TYR A 75 -7.24 -4.35 10.43
N MET A 76 -8.23 -4.11 9.57
CA MET A 76 -9.46 -3.41 9.96
C MET A 76 -10.68 -4.32 9.81
N SER A 77 -10.84 -4.92 8.64
CA SER A 77 -11.98 -5.78 8.32
C SER A 77 -11.64 -6.71 7.14
N PRO A 78 -12.50 -7.68 6.79
CA PRO A 78 -12.25 -8.53 5.64
C PRO A 78 -11.97 -7.70 4.38
N LYS A 79 -10.81 -7.93 3.77
CA LYS A 79 -10.34 -7.25 2.55
C LYS A 79 -10.02 -5.75 2.72
N THR A 80 -9.88 -5.26 3.95
CA THR A 80 -9.56 -3.86 4.24
C THR A 80 -8.53 -3.74 5.35
N TRP A 81 -7.52 -2.89 5.12
CA TRP A 81 -6.49 -2.55 6.09
C TRP A 81 -6.39 -1.03 6.20
N MET A 82 -5.78 -0.55 7.27
CA MET A 82 -5.28 0.81 7.39
C MET A 82 -3.78 0.79 7.10
N ILE A 83 -3.29 1.73 6.29
CA ILE A 83 -1.84 1.86 6.08
C ILE A 83 -1.22 2.73 7.17
N ASN A 84 -0.26 2.18 7.90
CA ASN A 84 0.53 2.87 8.92
C ASN A 84 1.91 3.19 8.35
N TYR A 85 1.98 4.23 7.49
CA TYR A 85 3.23 4.65 6.85
C TYR A 85 3.47 6.17 6.97
N PRO A 86 4.29 6.65 7.92
CA PRO A 86 4.43 8.08 8.22
C PRO A 86 4.91 8.95 7.05
N GLU A 87 5.66 8.40 6.09
CA GLU A 87 6.07 9.12 4.88
C GLU A 87 4.88 9.52 3.99
N PHE A 88 3.69 8.98 4.25
CA PHE A 88 2.48 9.26 3.51
C PHE A 88 1.61 10.36 4.14
N VAL A 89 2.09 11.07 5.16
CA VAL A 89 1.39 12.24 5.72
C VAL A 89 1.29 13.34 4.65
N THR A 90 0.07 13.82 4.39
CA THR A 90 -0.22 14.88 3.41
C THR A 90 -0.52 16.18 4.15
N ALA A 91 0.51 17.03 4.31
CA ALA A 91 0.48 18.32 5.04
C ALA A 91 0.10 18.22 6.54
N PRO A 92 0.62 19.11 7.39
CA PRO A 92 0.17 19.18 8.78
C PRO A 92 -1.34 19.51 8.82
N PRO A 93 -2.07 19.02 9.84
CA PRO A 93 -3.46 19.41 10.04
C PRO A 93 -3.55 20.94 10.05
N VAL A 94 -4.61 21.47 9.41
CA VAL A 94 -4.95 22.89 9.55
C VAL A 94 -5.18 23.11 11.04
N VAL A 95 -4.23 23.75 11.71
CA VAL A 95 -4.45 24.22 13.07
C VAL A 95 -5.46 25.34 12.92
N GLU A 96 -6.72 25.10 13.28
CA GLU A 96 -7.67 26.18 13.53
C GLU A 96 -7.08 26.99 14.70
N THR A 97 -6.31 28.01 14.36
CA THR A 97 -5.97 29.06 15.31
C THR A 97 -7.24 29.90 15.45
N GLU A 98 -7.63 30.23 16.67
CA GLU A 98 -8.81 31.06 16.99
C GLU A 98 -8.76 32.48 16.39
N ALA A 99 -7.80 32.78 15.51
CA ALA A 99 -7.67 34.02 14.79
C ALA A 99 -8.29 33.89 13.38
N GLY A 100 -9.61 34.10 13.32
CA GLY A 100 -10.39 34.64 12.20
C GLY A 100 -9.90 34.39 10.76
N VAL A 101 -10.73 33.70 10.00
CA VAL A 101 -10.80 33.72 8.53
C VAL A 101 -10.49 35.12 8.00
N THR A 102 -9.44 35.25 7.19
CA THR A 102 -9.32 36.36 6.24
C THR A 102 -9.07 35.77 4.85
N LYS A 103 -9.88 36.22 3.89
CA LYS A 103 -10.03 35.71 2.52
C LYS A 103 -8.75 35.76 1.69
#